data_AF-A0A519MYN5-F1
#
_entry.id   AF-A0A519MYN5-F1
#
_cell.length_a   1.000
_cell.length_b   1.000
_cell.length_c   1.000
_cell.angle_alpha   90.00
_cell.angle_beta   90.00
_cell.angle_gamma   90.00
#
_symmetry.space_group_name_H-M   'P 1'
#
loop_
_entity.id
_entity.type
_entity.pdbx_description
1 polymer ?
#
loop_
_entity_poly.entity_id
_entity_poly.type
_entity_poly.pdbx_seq_one_letter_code
_entity_poly.pdbx_strand_id
1 'polypeptide(L)'
;MRKLLLIFSLFWALSGFAQHADFNTDGRTLIAIKQKDVLVWKTDTLKLKAFLTNIHFPKKEIDFDRIAIKSKSTIGEKKETFWYLELSKKSANKVILRWVEKLGNEFYLEEIPGSDGYFVLTSAMISGKDCEPNVYVIDGKRIWMFGTDPRCFAPGYKSPCEISKGLNTDGYR
;
A
#
# COMPACT_ATOMS: atom_id res chain seq x y z
N MET A 1 -36.26 12.23 -55.48
CA MET A 1 -36.10 12.20 -54.01
C MET A 1 -35.61 10.82 -53.60
N ARG A 2 -34.31 10.62 -53.37
CA ARG A 2 -33.72 9.35 -52.88
C ARG A 2 -32.23 9.58 -52.61
N LYS A 3 -31.86 9.94 -51.37
CA LYS A 3 -30.55 9.69 -50.74
C LYS A 3 -30.72 9.80 -49.22
N LEU A 4 -31.24 8.73 -48.61
CA LEU A 4 -31.15 8.48 -47.18
C LEU A 4 -30.15 7.32 -47.06
N LEU A 5 -28.90 7.61 -46.67
CA LEU A 5 -27.87 6.59 -46.53
C LEU A 5 -27.01 6.88 -45.30
N LEU A 6 -27.37 6.19 -44.22
CA LEU A 6 -26.49 5.52 -43.26
C LEU A 6 -25.24 6.27 -42.80
N ILE A 7 -25.37 6.99 -41.69
CA ILE A 7 -24.26 7.29 -40.78
C ILE A 7 -24.70 6.78 -39.40
N PHE A 8 -24.59 5.48 -39.17
CA PHE A 8 -24.94 4.84 -37.90
C PHE A 8 -23.99 3.67 -37.61
N SER A 9 -22.69 3.96 -37.53
CA SER A 9 -21.68 2.96 -37.19
C SER A 9 -20.37 3.58 -36.69
N LEU A 10 -20.47 4.53 -35.75
CA LEU A 10 -19.29 5.12 -35.09
C LEU A 10 -19.46 5.23 -33.56
N PHE A 11 -20.16 4.28 -32.96
CA PHE A 11 -20.42 4.26 -31.51
C PHE A 11 -20.22 2.87 -30.89
N TRP A 12 -19.21 2.11 -31.33
CA TRP A 12 -18.89 0.80 -30.75
C TRP A 12 -17.37 0.55 -30.66
N ALA A 13 -16.60 1.54 -30.22
CA ALA A 13 -15.16 1.37 -29.95
C ALA A 13 -14.71 1.97 -28.60
N LEU A 14 -15.65 2.09 -27.65
CA LEU A 14 -15.35 2.39 -26.24
C LEU A 14 -15.86 1.25 -25.34
N SER A 15 -15.63 0.01 -25.76
CA SER A 15 -15.57 -1.10 -24.81
C SER A 15 -14.32 -0.85 -23.96
N GLY A 16 -14.53 -0.13 -22.86
CA GLY A 16 -13.54 0.10 -21.84
C GLY A 16 -12.91 -1.21 -21.43
N PHE A 17 -11.66 -1.40 -21.83
CA PHE A 17 -10.80 -2.40 -21.25
C PHE A 17 -10.61 -2.03 -19.78
N ALA A 18 -11.48 -2.57 -18.93
CA ALA A 18 -11.14 -2.81 -17.54
C ALA A 18 -10.03 -3.87 -17.55
N GLN A 19 -8.80 -3.45 -17.85
CA GLN A 19 -7.61 -4.23 -17.52
C GLN A 19 -7.58 -4.33 -16.00
N HIS A 20 -8.11 -5.44 -15.49
CA HIS A 20 -7.71 -5.96 -14.20
C HIS A 20 -6.18 -6.07 -14.23
N ALA A 21 -5.54 -5.68 -13.13
CA ALA A 21 -4.12 -5.95 -12.98
C ALA A 21 -3.94 -7.48 -13.13
N ASP A 22 -3.04 -7.92 -14.00
CA ASP A 22 -2.76 -9.35 -14.14
C ASP A 22 -2.12 -9.82 -12.82
N PHE A 23 -2.91 -10.54 -12.03
CA PHE A 23 -2.50 -11.08 -10.75
C PHE A 23 -1.81 -12.43 -10.94
N ASN A 24 -0.71 -12.65 -10.23
CA ASN A 24 -0.04 -13.94 -10.24
C ASN A 24 -0.80 -14.93 -9.35
N THR A 25 -0.74 -16.21 -9.70
CA THR A 25 -1.42 -17.33 -9.01
C THR A 25 -1.01 -17.51 -7.54
N ASP A 26 0.05 -16.84 -7.09
CA ASP A 26 0.56 -16.88 -5.72
C ASP A 26 -0.01 -15.80 -4.79
N GLY A 27 -1.01 -15.02 -5.24
CA GLY A 27 -1.64 -13.97 -4.43
C GLY A 27 -0.77 -12.72 -4.23
N ARG A 28 0.30 -12.60 -5.03
CA ARG A 28 1.22 -11.46 -5.02
C ARG A 28 1.16 -10.73 -6.36
N THR A 29 1.21 -9.41 -6.28
CA THR A 29 1.25 -8.53 -7.46
C THR A 29 2.64 -7.94 -7.63
N LEU A 30 3.28 -8.17 -8.78
CA LEU A 30 4.53 -7.48 -9.13
C LEU A 30 4.25 -5.99 -9.36
N ILE A 31 4.76 -5.12 -8.49
CA ILE A 31 4.52 -3.68 -8.57
C ILE A 31 5.69 -2.93 -9.21
N ALA A 32 6.93 -3.40 -9.04
CA ALA A 32 8.10 -2.73 -9.58
C ALA A 32 9.33 -3.65 -9.72
N ILE A 33 10.30 -3.22 -10.52
CA ILE A 33 11.62 -3.86 -10.66
C ILE A 33 12.72 -2.81 -10.50
N LYS A 34 13.78 -3.10 -9.74
CA LYS A 34 15.00 -2.29 -9.67
C LYS A 34 15.92 -2.60 -10.85
N GLN A 35 16.23 -1.61 -11.68
CA GLN A 35 17.17 -1.71 -12.80
C GLN A 35 18.22 -0.61 -12.69
N LYS A 36 19.50 -0.96 -12.51
CA LYS A 36 20.61 0.01 -12.45
C LYS A 36 20.31 1.21 -11.54
N ASP A 37 19.81 0.91 -10.35
CA ASP A 37 19.38 1.88 -9.31
C ASP A 37 18.10 2.69 -9.56
N VAL A 38 17.44 2.49 -10.70
CA VAL A 38 16.12 3.07 -10.97
C VAL A 38 15.02 2.07 -10.66
N LEU A 39 13.96 2.54 -10.01
CA LEU A 39 12.75 1.74 -9.79
C LEU A 39 11.80 1.92 -10.97
N VAL A 40 11.52 0.82 -11.68
CA VAL A 40 10.62 0.80 -12.84
C VAL A 40 9.30 0.15 -12.41
N TRP A 41 8.22 0.93 -12.39
CA TRP A 41 6.88 0.44 -12.09
C TRP A 41 6.41 -0.53 -13.17
N LYS A 42 5.85 -1.67 -12.73
CA LYS A 42 5.25 -2.69 -13.61
C LYS A 42 3.73 -2.72 -13.54
N THR A 43 3.16 -1.99 -12.59
CA THR A 43 1.72 -1.77 -12.46
C THR A 43 1.36 -0.34 -12.82
N ASP A 44 0.10 -0.12 -13.21
CA ASP A 44 -0.46 1.22 -13.37
C ASP A 44 -0.57 1.88 -12.00
N THR A 45 0.31 2.85 -11.75
CA THR A 45 0.38 3.55 -10.47
C THR A 45 -0.89 4.33 -10.13
N LEU A 46 -1.67 4.78 -11.12
CA LEU A 46 -2.95 5.46 -10.87
C LEU A 46 -4.00 4.45 -10.39
N LYS A 47 -4.09 3.29 -11.04
CA LYS A 47 -4.96 2.19 -10.59
C LYS A 47 -4.56 1.67 -9.21
N LEU A 48 -3.27 1.50 -8.95
CA LEU A 48 -2.76 1.08 -7.64
C LEU A 48 -3.10 2.10 -6.54
N LYS A 49 -2.91 3.40 -6.82
CA LYS A 49 -3.33 4.47 -5.90
C LYS A 49 -4.83 4.39 -5.62
N ALA A 50 -5.66 4.27 -6.65
CA ALA A 50 -7.12 4.20 -6.51
C ALA A 50 -7.56 2.96 -5.72
N PHE A 51 -6.98 1.80 -6.01
CA PHE A 51 -7.23 0.54 -5.30
C PHE A 51 -6.92 0.65 -3.81
N LEU A 52 -5.70 1.07 -3.46
CA LEU A 52 -5.30 1.22 -2.06
C LEU A 52 -6.10 2.31 -1.34
N THR A 53 -6.43 3.40 -2.04
CA THR A 53 -7.30 4.45 -1.49
C THR A 53 -8.69 3.91 -1.18
N ASN A 54 -9.28 3.13 -2.09
CA ASN A 54 -10.60 2.55 -1.88
C ASN A 54 -10.62 1.55 -0.72
N ILE A 55 -9.55 0.76 -0.53
CA ILE A 55 -9.43 -0.15 0.61
C ILE A 55 -9.39 0.63 1.94
N HIS A 56 -8.55 1.67 2.03
CA HIS A 56 -8.33 2.38 3.31
C HIS A 56 -9.32 3.50 3.58
N PHE A 57 -9.95 4.01 2.53
CA PHE A 57 -10.85 5.15 2.56
C PHE A 57 -12.04 4.96 1.60
N PRO A 58 -12.88 3.92 1.79
CA PRO A 58 -13.94 3.51 0.84
C PRO A 58 -15.05 4.56 0.61
N LYS A 59 -15.01 5.68 1.33
CA LYS A 59 -15.99 6.78 1.25
C LYS A 59 -15.34 8.15 1.07
N LYS A 60 -14.02 8.22 0.83
CA LYS A 60 -13.32 9.49 0.66
C LYS A 60 -12.50 9.45 -0.63
N GLU A 61 -12.76 10.41 -1.50
CA GLU A 61 -11.88 10.68 -2.63
C GLU A 61 -10.60 11.34 -2.09
N ILE A 62 -9.53 10.56 -2.00
CA ILE A 62 -8.21 11.05 -1.64
C ILE A 62 -7.30 10.81 -2.82
N ASP A 63 -7.02 11.87 -3.57
CA ASP A 63 -5.97 11.81 -4.57
C ASP A 63 -4.59 11.95 -3.91
N PHE A 64 -3.81 10.88 -3.88
CA PHE A 64 -2.47 10.88 -3.33
C PHE A 64 -1.45 11.45 -4.33
N ASP A 65 -0.70 12.46 -3.88
CA ASP A 65 0.26 13.20 -4.71
C ASP A 65 1.45 12.32 -5.13
N ARG A 66 1.85 11.38 -4.27
CA ARG A 66 3.08 10.60 -4.45
C ARG A 66 2.85 9.12 -4.12
N ILE A 67 3.53 8.27 -4.89
CA ILE A 67 3.73 6.84 -4.65
C ILE A 67 5.24 6.56 -4.62
N ALA A 68 5.74 5.79 -3.66
CA ALA A 68 7.14 5.42 -3.58
C ALA A 68 7.33 4.07 -2.88
N ILE A 69 8.32 3.29 -3.30
CA ILE A 69 8.83 2.17 -2.51
C ILE A 69 10.05 2.67 -1.75
N LYS A 70 10.03 2.51 -0.43
CA LYS A 70 11.09 2.91 0.49
C LYS A 70 11.63 1.69 1.22
N SER A 71 12.82 1.82 1.78
CA SER A 71 13.39 0.86 2.72
C SER A 71 13.81 1.54 4.01
N LYS A 72 13.85 0.74 5.08
CA LYS A 72 14.39 1.14 6.37
C LYS A 72 14.99 -0.08 7.05
N SER A 73 15.87 0.15 8.02
CA SER A 73 16.38 -0.92 8.88
C SER A 73 15.44 -1.16 10.04
N THR A 74 15.29 -2.42 10.44
CA THR A 74 14.61 -2.77 11.68
C THR A 74 15.35 -2.23 12.91
N ILE A 75 14.62 -2.13 14.02
CA ILE A 75 15.09 -1.73 15.34
C ILE A 75 15.09 -2.96 16.26
N GLY A 76 16.03 -3.09 17.20
CA GLY A 76 16.06 -4.18 18.17
C GLY A 76 17.19 -5.19 17.93
N GLU A 77 16.93 -6.46 18.27
CA GLU A 77 17.94 -7.53 18.36
C GLU A 77 18.65 -7.81 17.03
N LYS A 78 17.88 -7.73 15.93
CA LYS A 78 18.36 -8.01 14.58
C LYS A 78 18.11 -6.82 13.68
N LYS A 79 19.18 -6.35 13.04
CA LYS A 79 19.11 -5.33 11.98
C LYS A 79 18.96 -6.00 10.62
N GLU A 80 17.83 -5.77 9.98
CA GLU A 80 17.52 -6.23 8.64
C GLU A 80 16.81 -5.12 7.87
N THR A 81 16.95 -5.12 6.55
CA THR A 81 16.27 -4.14 5.70
C THR A 81 14.89 -4.65 5.37
N PHE A 82 13.87 -3.83 5.65
CA PHE A 82 12.51 -4.06 5.17
C PHE A 82 12.12 -3.02 4.13
N TRP A 83 11.13 -3.36 3.31
CA TRP A 83 10.64 -2.53 2.22
C TRP A 83 9.16 -2.26 2.36
N TYR A 84 8.73 -1.08 1.94
CA TYR A 84 7.33 -0.69 2.03
C TYR A 84 6.94 0.29 0.94
N LEU A 85 5.69 0.19 0.52
CA LEU A 85 5.04 1.12 -0.38
C LEU A 85 4.43 2.24 0.45
N GLU A 86 4.68 3.48 0.04
CA GLU A 86 4.13 4.69 0.62
C GLU A 86 3.31 5.42 -0.43
N LEU A 87 2.03 5.66 -0.14
CA LEU A 87 1.22 6.68 -0.80
C LEU A 87 1.12 7.88 0.14
N SER A 88 1.48 9.08 -0.32
CA SER A 88 1.45 10.28 0.53
C SER A 88 0.71 11.43 -0.15
N LYS A 89 -0.17 12.10 0.61
CA LYS A 89 -0.83 13.37 0.24
C LYS A 89 -0.39 14.44 1.24
N LYS A 90 0.52 15.32 0.84
CA LYS A 90 1.17 16.28 1.76
C LYS A 90 0.18 17.30 2.27
N SER A 91 -0.71 17.80 1.40
CA SER A 91 -1.72 18.81 1.75
C SER A 91 -2.70 18.36 2.83
N ALA A 92 -2.96 17.06 2.93
CA ALA A 92 -3.92 16.49 3.86
C ALA A 92 -3.26 15.76 5.04
N ASN A 93 -1.92 15.73 5.12
CA ASN A 93 -1.16 14.88 6.05
C ASN A 93 -1.69 13.44 6.06
N LYS A 94 -1.87 12.85 4.87
CA LYS A 94 -2.34 11.46 4.73
C LYS A 94 -1.25 10.60 4.14
N VAL A 95 -1.11 9.41 4.71
CA VAL A 95 -0.25 8.36 4.17
C VAL A 95 -1.03 7.05 4.12
N ILE A 96 -0.68 6.18 3.18
CA ILE A 96 -0.96 4.74 3.24
C ILE A 96 0.40 4.05 3.19
N LEU A 97 0.59 3.09 4.08
CA LEU A 97 1.80 2.27 4.13
C LEU A 97 1.42 0.80 3.92
N ARG A 98 2.16 0.11 3.04
CA ARG A 98 2.02 -1.33 2.81
C ARG A 98 3.37 -2.01 2.87
N TRP A 99 3.43 -3.17 3.50
CA TRP A 99 4.57 -4.06 3.35
C TRP A 99 4.81 -4.39 1.86
N VAL A 100 6.07 -4.46 1.47
CA VAL A 100 6.47 -4.89 0.13
C VAL A 100 7.50 -6.01 0.28
N GLU A 101 7.21 -7.15 -0.31
CA GLU A 101 8.16 -8.24 -0.39
C GLU A 101 9.17 -7.95 -1.51
N LYS A 102 10.45 -8.14 -1.23
CA LYS A 102 11.52 -7.98 -2.21
C LYS A 102 12.18 -9.32 -2.49
N LEU A 103 12.10 -9.78 -3.74
CA LEU A 103 12.73 -11.01 -4.23
C LEU A 103 13.71 -10.64 -5.33
N GLY A 104 15.02 -10.78 -5.07
CA GLY A 104 16.04 -10.31 -6.02
C GLY A 104 15.88 -8.82 -6.32
N ASN A 105 15.56 -8.47 -7.57
CA ASN A 105 15.31 -7.08 -8.01
C ASN A 105 13.83 -6.73 -8.13
N GLU A 106 12.94 -7.63 -7.77
CA GLU A 106 11.50 -7.52 -7.96
C GLU A 106 10.81 -7.17 -6.65
N PHE A 107 9.74 -6.39 -6.74
CA PHE A 107 8.96 -5.92 -5.60
C PHE A 107 7.51 -6.34 -5.76
N TYR A 108 6.99 -7.00 -4.73
CA TYR A 108 5.67 -7.59 -4.72
C TYR A 108 4.80 -6.99 -3.61
N LEU A 109 3.53 -6.80 -3.93
CA LEU A 109 2.49 -6.45 -2.98
C LEU A 109 1.57 -7.66 -2.80
N GLU A 110 1.43 -8.15 -1.57
CA GLU A 110 0.44 -9.18 -1.25
C GLU A 110 -0.99 -8.62 -1.34
N GLU A 111 -1.87 -9.34 -2.02
CA GLU A 111 -3.27 -8.97 -2.21
C GLU A 111 -4.09 -9.19 -0.94
N ILE A 112 -4.01 -10.41 -0.41
CA ILE A 112 -4.67 -10.84 0.80
C ILE A 112 -3.60 -10.87 1.88
N PRO A 113 -3.83 -10.25 3.06
CA PRO A 113 -3.05 -10.54 4.26
C PRO A 113 -2.99 -12.07 4.49
N GLY A 114 -1.90 -12.70 4.07
CA GLY A 114 -1.88 -14.14 3.82
C GLY A 114 -1.18 -14.92 4.93
N SER A 115 -1.96 -15.81 5.55
CA SER A 115 -1.66 -17.08 6.24
C SER A 115 -0.57 -17.18 7.30
N ASP A 116 0.52 -16.43 7.24
CA ASP A 116 1.71 -16.67 8.05
C ASP A 116 1.76 -15.73 9.27
N GLY A 117 0.60 -15.56 9.93
CA GLY A 117 0.46 -15.00 11.28
C GLY A 117 1.00 -13.57 11.54
N TYR A 118 1.56 -12.88 10.56
CA TYR A 118 2.39 -11.71 10.84
C TYR A 118 2.24 -10.60 9.78
N PHE A 119 1.54 -9.54 10.21
CA PHE A 119 1.60 -8.14 9.75
C PHE A 119 1.21 -7.81 8.31
N VAL A 120 -0.10 -7.65 8.09
CA VAL A 120 -0.56 -6.58 7.20
C VAL A 120 -1.19 -5.49 8.05
N LEU A 121 -0.33 -4.66 8.66
CA LEU A 121 -0.80 -3.41 9.25
C LEU A 121 -0.88 -2.38 8.12
N THR A 122 -2.04 -2.40 7.49
CA THR A 122 -2.47 -1.48 6.45
C THR A 122 -2.92 -0.17 7.08
N SER A 123 -1.97 0.56 7.60
CA SER A 123 -2.27 1.78 8.32
C SER A 123 -2.39 2.96 7.36
N ALA A 124 -3.51 3.66 7.47
CA ALA A 124 -3.67 4.94 6.82
C ALA A 124 -3.95 6.02 7.86
N MET A 125 -3.26 7.15 7.70
CA MET A 125 -3.32 8.41 8.47
C MET A 125 -2.13 8.65 9.44
N ILE A 126 -1.48 9.80 9.25
CA ILE A 126 -0.43 10.36 10.12
C ILE A 126 -0.79 11.83 10.33
N SER A 127 -1.43 12.15 11.44
CA SER A 127 -1.56 13.52 11.93
C SER A 127 -0.71 13.66 13.19
N GLY A 128 0.60 13.90 13.05
CA GLY A 128 1.46 14.07 14.24
C GLY A 128 2.96 14.12 13.96
N LYS A 129 3.73 14.59 14.96
CA LYS A 129 5.18 14.33 15.03
C LYS A 129 5.37 12.86 15.43
N ASP A 130 6.33 12.18 14.79
CA ASP A 130 6.74 10.78 15.06
C ASP A 130 5.74 9.67 14.68
N CYS A 131 5.30 9.65 13.42
CA CYS A 131 4.51 8.54 12.88
C CYS A 131 5.20 7.83 11.72
N GLU A 132 6.53 7.82 11.69
CA GLU A 132 7.22 7.00 10.70
C GLU A 132 6.95 5.51 10.95
N PRO A 133 6.83 4.68 9.89
CA PRO A 133 6.82 3.24 10.08
C PRO A 133 8.16 2.78 10.62
N ASN A 134 8.10 1.92 11.63
CA ASN A 134 9.22 1.22 12.20
C ASN A 134 8.86 -0.25 12.35
N VAL A 135 9.86 -1.11 12.20
CA VAL A 135 9.74 -2.54 12.43
C VAL A 135 10.73 -2.91 13.51
N TYR A 136 10.23 -3.44 14.62
CA TYR A 136 11.05 -3.90 15.73
C TYR A 136 11.26 -5.40 15.61
N VAL A 137 12.43 -5.89 16.01
CA VAL A 137 12.71 -7.32 16.17
C VAL A 137 12.96 -7.60 17.64
N ILE A 138 12.04 -8.34 18.25
CA ILE A 138 12.01 -8.69 19.68
C ILE A 138 11.70 -10.18 19.79
N ASP A 139 12.53 -10.95 20.50
CA ASP A 139 12.40 -12.41 20.61
C ASP A 139 12.31 -13.11 19.23
N GLY A 140 13.11 -12.63 18.27
CA GLY A 140 13.10 -13.11 16.89
C GLY A 140 11.83 -12.80 16.07
N LYS A 141 10.86 -12.09 16.65
CA LYS A 141 9.60 -11.69 15.99
C LYS A 141 9.69 -10.25 15.52
N ARG A 142 9.19 -10.00 14.30
CA ARG A 142 9.02 -8.64 13.77
C ARG A 142 7.78 -8.02 14.42
N ILE A 143 7.76 -6.71 14.63
CA ILE A 143 6.58 -5.95 15.07
C ILE A 143 6.54 -4.64 14.30
N TRP A 144 5.54 -4.47 13.45
CA TRP A 144 5.33 -3.22 12.72
C TRP A 144 4.58 -2.22 13.60
N MET A 145 5.11 -1.01 13.73
CA MET A 145 4.46 0.07 14.48
C MET A 145 4.85 1.44 13.96
N PHE A 146 4.18 2.45 14.50
CA PHE A 146 4.51 3.84 14.25
C PHE A 146 5.31 4.44 15.39
N GLY A 147 6.23 5.32 15.02
CA GLY A 147 7.04 6.07 15.97
C GLY A 147 8.21 5.27 16.53
N THR A 148 9.07 5.99 17.24
CA THR A 148 10.36 5.47 17.75
C THR A 148 10.25 4.84 19.14
N ASP A 149 9.06 4.87 19.74
CA ASP A 149 8.81 4.39 21.08
C ASP A 149 7.96 3.10 21.06
N PRO A 150 8.52 1.93 21.43
CA PRO A 150 7.77 0.68 21.47
C PRO A 150 6.70 0.64 22.57
N ARG A 151 6.65 1.64 23.47
CA ARG A 151 5.60 1.77 24.51
C ARG A 151 4.19 2.00 23.94
N CYS A 152 4.04 2.14 22.63
CA CYS A 152 2.76 2.25 21.91
C CYS A 152 1.74 1.14 22.23
N PHE A 153 2.14 0.02 22.86
CA PHE A 153 1.27 -1.10 23.25
C PHE A 153 0.86 -1.12 24.73
N ALA A 154 1.31 -0.16 25.54
CA ALA A 154 0.90 -0.10 26.95
C ALA A 154 -0.60 0.26 27.05
N PRO A 155 -1.39 -0.43 27.88
CA PRO A 155 -2.78 -0.06 28.14
C PRO A 155 -2.89 1.42 28.54
N GLY A 156 -3.72 2.18 27.81
CA GLY A 156 -3.91 3.61 28.04
C GLY A 156 -2.99 4.54 27.23
N TYR A 157 -2.02 4.01 26.49
CA TYR A 157 -1.23 4.83 25.56
C TYR A 157 -2.08 5.27 24.36
N LYS A 158 -2.18 6.57 24.13
CA LYS A 158 -2.79 7.14 22.92
C LYS A 158 -1.69 7.41 21.91
N SER A 159 -1.64 6.59 20.87
CA SER A 159 -0.78 6.85 19.71
C SER A 159 -1.01 8.27 19.19
N PRO A 160 0.06 9.06 18.94
CA PRO A 160 -0.10 10.35 18.25
C PRO A 160 -0.56 10.17 16.80
N CYS A 161 -0.52 8.93 16.29
CA CYS A 161 -0.94 8.57 14.95
C CYS A 161 -2.37 8.02 15.00
N GLU A 162 -3.31 8.73 14.39
CA GLU A 162 -4.64 8.20 14.11
C GLU A 162 -4.52 7.08 13.07
N ILE A 163 -4.82 5.84 13.46
CA ILE A 163 -4.83 4.70 12.53
C ILE A 163 -6.28 4.54 12.05
N SER A 164 -6.54 4.74 10.76
CA SER A 164 -7.85 4.37 10.21
C SER A 164 -8.00 2.85 10.30
N LYS A 165 -9.09 2.38 10.90
CA LYS A 165 -9.45 0.96 10.92
C LYS A 165 -9.86 0.53 9.50
N GLY A 166 -8.86 0.30 8.64
CA GLY A 166 -9.07 -0.05 7.24
C GLY A 166 -9.36 -1.52 7.02
N LEU A 167 -8.87 -2.41 7.89
CA LEU A 167 -9.17 -3.84 7.89
C LEU A 167 -9.18 -4.34 9.33
N ASN A 168 -10.09 -5.25 9.61
CA ASN A 168 -10.45 -5.76 10.93
C ASN A 168 -9.20 -6.28 11.68
N THR A 169 -8.67 -5.52 12.65
CA THR A 169 -7.64 -5.99 13.58
C THR A 169 -8.24 -6.68 14.80
N ASP A 170 -9.56 -6.90 14.85
CA ASP A 170 -10.27 -7.45 16.01
C ASP A 170 -9.87 -8.90 16.34
N GLY A 171 -8.99 -9.53 15.55
CA GLY A 171 -8.36 -10.82 15.84
C GLY A 171 -7.11 -10.77 16.73
N TYR A 172 -6.67 -9.59 17.17
CA TYR A 172 -5.46 -9.42 18.00
C TYR A 172 -5.75 -8.64 19.30
N ARG A 173 -6.73 -9.13 20.08
CA ARG A 173 -6.85 -8.80 21.52
C ARG A 173 -6.45 -9.99 22.35
#